data_AF-A0A7S1NMP6-F1
#
_entry.id   AF-A0A7S1NMP6-F1
#
_cell.length_a   1.000
_cell.length_b   1.000
_cell.length_c   1.000
_cell.angle_alpha   90.00
_cell.angle_beta   90.00
_cell.angle_gamma   90.00
#
_symmetry.space_group_name_H-M   'P 1'
#
loop_
_entity.id
_entity.type
_entity.pdbx_description
1 polymer ?
#
loop_
_entity_poly.entity_id
_entity_poly.type
_entity_poly.pdbx_seq_one_letter_code
_entity_poly.pdbx_strand_id
1 'polypeptide(L)'
;FTPLSKEEKEKLAAFCELKLDNQHYYNETYDLTHRFPNSNALEDYDEEFVWNHQMRTAFRQCGLQKWCCVLLQGLAEGESMPPPAGSADMNPATLGLVTKRSCLNVGARYISRGLNELHAASNEYECELLLWTKAQQGKYLHVKWSTYYWIRGTAPLNWGSQPRAGEAEVIIAPDPFDGVEDYYRRLQRRYAITTSVLCCSLLRRTPGHGETKLGDTFEASGHAVRQTVNIDLEVCHFDWHHKTKGGMWE
;
A
#
# COMPACT_ATOMS: atom_id res chain seq x y z
N PHE A 1 21.21 -8.72 35.89
CA PHE A 1 20.97 -8.54 34.45
C PHE A 1 22.14 -9.13 33.70
N THR A 2 21.88 -10.09 32.82
CA THR A 2 22.92 -10.67 31.94
C THR A 2 23.38 -9.59 30.96
N PRO A 3 24.70 -9.37 30.77
CA PRO A 3 25.19 -8.41 29.79
C PRO A 3 24.81 -8.85 28.37
N LEU A 4 24.40 -7.88 27.54
CA LEU A 4 24.08 -8.14 26.13
C LEU A 4 25.30 -8.69 25.37
N SER A 5 25.06 -9.69 24.55
CA SER A 5 26.00 -10.20 23.56
C SER A 5 26.36 -9.13 22.53
N LYS A 6 27.42 -9.37 21.76
CA LYS A 6 27.81 -8.49 20.66
C LYS A 6 26.69 -8.35 19.62
N GLU A 7 26.07 -9.48 19.26
CA GLU A 7 24.96 -9.51 18.28
C GLU A 7 23.74 -8.72 18.78
N GLU A 8 23.37 -8.87 20.06
CA GLU A 8 22.25 -8.10 20.63
C GLU A 8 22.52 -6.59 20.64
N LYS A 9 23.77 -6.18 20.89
CA LYS A 9 24.17 -4.76 20.83
C LYS A 9 24.08 -4.22 19.40
N GLU A 10 24.50 -5.00 18.41
CA GLU A 10 24.40 -4.62 16.99
C GLU A 10 22.94 -4.49 16.55
N LYS A 11 22.07 -5.45 16.92
CA LYS A 11 20.63 -5.37 16.64
C LYS A 11 19.96 -4.19 17.34
N LEU A 12 20.32 -3.94 18.60
CA LEU A 12 19.80 -2.79 19.35
C LEU A 12 20.23 -1.47 18.71
N ALA A 13 21.48 -1.35 18.27
CA ALA A 13 21.95 -0.17 17.56
C ALA A 13 21.17 0.05 16.26
N ALA A 14 21.00 -0.99 15.44
CA ALA A 14 20.20 -0.92 14.22
C ALA A 14 18.73 -0.56 14.48
N PHE A 15 18.14 -1.07 15.57
CA PHE A 15 16.79 -0.72 15.99
C PHE A 15 16.67 0.76 16.38
N CYS A 16 17.66 1.30 17.09
CA CYS A 16 17.70 2.72 17.46
C CYS A 16 17.92 3.66 16.26
N GLU A 17 18.43 3.16 15.14
CA GLU A 17 18.58 3.92 13.89
C GLU A 17 17.30 3.97 13.05
N LEU A 18 16.26 3.19 13.40
CA LEU A 18 14.97 3.23 12.71
C LEU A 18 14.32 4.61 12.85
N LYS A 19 14.07 5.25 11.70
CA LYS A 19 13.37 6.54 11.67
C LYS A 19 11.87 6.33 11.83
N LEU A 20 11.32 6.86 12.92
CA LEU A 20 9.87 6.89 13.13
C LEU A 20 9.24 8.14 12.50
N ASP A 21 9.89 9.29 12.67
CA ASP A 21 9.39 10.58 12.21
C ASP A 21 9.13 10.59 10.70
N ASN A 22 7.96 11.11 10.32
CA ASN A 22 7.48 11.24 8.93
C ASN A 22 7.44 9.90 8.15
N GLN A 23 7.51 8.77 8.84
CA GLN A 23 7.38 7.43 8.25
C GLN A 23 6.28 6.60 8.91
N HIS A 24 5.84 7.00 10.11
CA HIS A 24 4.82 6.30 10.86
C HIS A 24 3.80 7.28 11.44
N TYR A 25 2.57 6.80 11.62
CA TYR A 25 1.47 7.57 12.20
C TYR A 25 0.50 6.64 12.94
N TYR A 26 -0.33 7.22 13.79
CA TYR A 26 -1.40 6.52 14.50
C TYR A 26 -2.58 7.47 14.73
N ASN A 27 -3.72 6.92 15.14
CA ASN A 27 -4.87 7.67 15.60
C ASN A 27 -5.48 6.98 16.82
N GLU A 28 -5.76 7.74 17.86
CA GLU A 28 -6.28 7.22 19.14
C GLU A 28 -7.79 6.97 19.13
N THR A 29 -8.48 7.44 18.10
CA THR A 29 -9.95 7.56 18.07
C THR A 29 -10.59 6.99 16.81
N TYR A 30 -9.79 6.66 15.81
CA TYR A 30 -10.25 6.13 14.53
C TYR A 30 -9.30 5.04 14.02
N ASP A 31 -9.87 3.95 13.52
CA ASP A 31 -9.10 2.87 12.93
C ASP A 31 -8.68 3.20 11.48
N LEU A 32 -7.42 3.58 11.34
CA LEU A 32 -6.78 3.91 10.06
C LEU A 32 -6.35 2.66 9.26
N THR A 33 -6.44 1.46 9.83
CA THR A 33 -6.11 0.21 9.10
C THR A 33 -7.21 -0.19 8.12
N HIS A 34 -8.41 0.34 8.30
CA HIS A 34 -9.56 0.16 7.42
C HIS A 34 -9.88 1.43 6.63
N ARG A 35 -10.60 1.24 5.53
CA ARG A 35 -11.05 2.32 4.63
C ARG A 35 -12.01 3.28 5.33
N PHE A 36 -11.95 4.57 5.00
CA PHE A 36 -13.00 5.53 5.41
C PHE A 36 -14.25 5.47 4.50
N PRO A 37 -15.45 5.58 5.07
CA PRO A 37 -15.76 5.55 6.49
C PRO A 37 -15.77 4.11 6.99
N ASN A 38 -15.30 3.91 8.21
CA ASN A 38 -15.60 2.72 8.99
C ASN A 38 -16.01 3.12 10.41
N SER A 39 -16.69 2.21 11.09
CA SER A 39 -17.12 2.35 12.48
C SER A 39 -16.56 1.22 13.34
N ASN A 40 -15.40 0.70 12.94
CA ASN A 40 -14.76 -0.42 13.63
C ASN A 40 -14.31 0.03 15.02
N ALA A 41 -14.32 -0.90 15.98
CA ALA A 41 -13.66 -0.64 17.24
C ALA A 41 -12.14 -0.52 17.01
N LEU A 42 -11.45 0.21 17.88
CA LEU A 42 -9.99 0.36 17.78
C LEU A 42 -9.25 -0.96 18.00
N GLU A 43 -9.93 -1.95 18.56
CA GLU A 43 -9.46 -3.31 18.76
C GLU A 43 -9.65 -4.21 17.52
N ASP A 44 -10.52 -3.81 16.57
CA ASP A 44 -10.83 -4.56 15.34
C ASP A 44 -9.92 -4.15 14.18
N TYR A 45 -8.69 -3.74 14.48
CA TYR A 45 -7.72 -3.28 13.49
C TYR A 45 -7.25 -4.43 12.57
N ASP A 46 -6.87 -4.12 11.34
CA ASP A 46 -6.28 -5.08 10.40
C ASP A 46 -4.78 -5.25 10.67
N GLU A 47 -4.40 -6.47 11.09
CA GLU A 47 -3.03 -6.88 11.39
C GLU A 47 -2.06 -6.63 10.22
N GLU A 48 -2.52 -6.63 8.97
CA GLU A 48 -1.72 -6.32 7.78
C GLU A 48 -1.05 -4.94 7.83
N PHE A 49 -1.60 -3.98 8.59
CA PHE A 49 -1.06 -2.61 8.65
C PHE A 49 -0.43 -2.26 10.00
N VAL A 50 -0.29 -3.23 10.91
CA VAL A 50 0.24 -2.99 12.27
C VAL A 50 1.76 -3.22 12.31
N TRP A 51 2.52 -2.16 12.07
CA TRP A 51 3.99 -2.24 11.99
C TRP A 51 4.67 -2.50 13.32
N ASN A 52 4.01 -2.17 14.43
CA ASN A 52 4.49 -2.45 15.77
C ASN A 52 3.88 -3.74 16.38
N HIS A 53 3.34 -4.66 15.57
CA HIS A 53 2.64 -5.87 16.04
C HIS A 53 3.40 -6.63 17.14
N GLN A 54 4.71 -6.85 16.94
CA GLN A 54 5.54 -7.56 17.93
C GLN A 54 5.69 -6.80 19.25
N MET A 55 5.87 -5.47 19.19
CA MET A 55 5.97 -4.63 20.40
C MET A 55 4.65 -4.63 21.18
N ARG A 56 3.52 -4.75 20.48
CA ARG A 56 2.18 -4.79 21.09
C ARG A 56 1.88 -6.13 21.77
N THR A 57 2.63 -7.19 21.50
CA THR A 57 2.36 -8.53 22.04
C THR A 57 2.31 -8.56 23.57
N ALA A 58 3.29 -7.93 24.25
CA ALA A 58 3.33 -7.88 25.71
C ALA A 58 2.13 -7.12 26.31
N PHE A 59 1.74 -6.01 25.68
CA PHE A 59 0.57 -5.22 26.10
C PHE A 59 -0.72 -6.02 25.93
N ARG A 60 -0.90 -6.72 24.80
CA ARG A 60 -2.06 -7.58 24.55
C ARG A 60 -2.15 -8.73 25.56
N GLN A 61 -1.04 -9.39 25.84
CA GLN A 61 -0.99 -10.51 26.79
C GLN A 61 -1.39 -10.11 28.22
N CYS A 62 -1.13 -8.85 28.60
CA CYS A 62 -1.49 -8.32 29.91
C CYS A 62 -2.83 -7.56 29.92
N GLY A 63 -3.61 -7.57 28.84
CA GLY A 63 -4.90 -6.85 28.74
C GLY A 63 -4.76 -5.32 28.69
N LEU A 64 -3.58 -4.82 28.32
CA LEU A 64 -3.24 -3.40 28.22
C LEU A 64 -3.11 -2.94 26.75
N GLN A 65 -3.86 -3.55 25.82
CA GLN A 65 -3.76 -3.25 24.38
C GLN A 65 -3.99 -1.78 24.01
N LYS A 66 -4.71 -1.02 24.86
CA LYS A 66 -4.93 0.43 24.71
C LYS A 66 -3.72 1.29 25.06
N TRP A 67 -2.75 0.73 25.79
CA TRP A 67 -1.52 1.43 26.21
C TRP A 67 -0.41 1.41 25.16
N CYS A 68 -0.62 0.68 24.06
CA CYS A 68 0.30 0.67 22.93
C CYS A 68 -0.54 0.84 21.66
N CYS A 69 -0.40 1.98 21.00
CA CYS A 69 -1.19 2.34 19.82
C CYS A 69 -0.97 1.37 18.64
N VAL A 70 -1.91 1.36 17.69
CA VAL A 70 -1.67 0.78 16.35
C VAL A 70 -0.74 1.73 15.61
N LEU A 71 0.51 1.33 15.36
CA LEU A 71 1.44 2.14 14.58
C LEU A 71 1.42 1.66 13.13
N LEU A 72 1.04 2.54 12.20
CA LEU A 72 1.10 2.29 10.76
C LEU A 72 2.39 2.87 10.20
N GLN A 73 2.88 2.31 9.09
CA GLN A 73 3.94 2.91 8.29
C GLN A 73 3.35 3.52 7.01
N GLY A 74 3.72 4.76 6.70
CA GLY A 74 3.28 5.50 5.53
C GLY A 74 3.13 6.99 5.82
N LEU A 75 2.15 7.61 5.17
CA LEU A 75 1.89 9.05 5.24
C LEU A 75 0.42 9.30 5.61
N ALA A 76 0.15 10.27 6.47
CA ALA A 76 -1.19 10.79 6.69
C ALA A 76 -1.11 12.32 6.79
N GLU A 77 -1.47 13.00 5.72
CA GLU A 77 -1.38 14.46 5.60
C GLU A 77 -2.71 15.04 5.11
N GLY A 78 -2.95 16.30 5.43
CA GLY A 78 -4.14 17.01 4.98
C GLY A 78 -3.86 18.48 4.75
N GLU A 79 -4.42 19.03 3.68
CA GLU A 79 -4.26 20.43 3.30
C GLU A 79 -5.60 21.07 2.98
N SER A 80 -5.81 22.30 3.46
CA SER A 80 -7.00 23.08 3.15
C SER A 80 -6.85 23.71 1.77
N MET A 81 -7.80 23.39 0.89
CA MET A 81 -7.90 23.95 -0.44
C MET A 81 -8.86 25.16 -0.43
N PRO A 82 -8.46 26.29 -1.04
CA PRO A 82 -9.37 27.41 -1.22
C PRO A 82 -10.53 27.01 -2.15
N PRO A 83 -11.67 27.73 -2.09
CA PRO A 83 -12.74 27.56 -3.05
C PRO A 83 -12.25 27.79 -4.50
N PRO A 84 -12.85 27.11 -5.50
CA PRO A 84 -12.54 27.35 -6.90
C PRO A 84 -12.71 28.83 -7.30
N ALA A 85 -11.93 29.28 -8.26
CA ALA A 85 -12.04 30.63 -8.80
C ALA A 85 -13.48 30.92 -9.27
N GLY A 86 -14.04 32.05 -8.85
CA GLY A 86 -15.43 32.41 -9.14
C GLY A 86 -16.48 31.80 -8.20
N SER A 87 -16.08 31.04 -7.18
CA SER A 87 -16.98 30.39 -6.21
C SER A 87 -16.68 30.82 -4.76
N ALA A 88 -16.49 32.12 -4.52
CA ALA A 88 -16.09 32.65 -3.21
C ALA A 88 -17.08 32.35 -2.07
N ASP A 89 -18.35 32.09 -2.39
CA ASP A 89 -19.40 31.75 -1.43
C ASP A 89 -19.35 30.26 -1.00
N MET A 90 -18.50 29.44 -1.62
CA MET A 90 -18.31 28.05 -1.21
C MET A 90 -17.35 27.97 -0.02
N ASN A 91 -17.61 27.01 0.88
CA ASN A 91 -16.68 26.72 1.96
C ASN A 91 -15.40 26.07 1.41
N PRO A 92 -14.24 26.34 2.04
CA PRO A 92 -13.00 25.64 1.70
C PRO A 92 -13.20 24.13 1.84
N ALA A 93 -12.49 23.39 0.99
CA ALA A 93 -12.41 21.94 1.10
C ALA A 93 -11.08 21.56 1.76
N THR A 94 -10.97 20.36 2.28
CA THR A 94 -9.70 19.80 2.75
C THR A 94 -9.44 18.51 1.99
N LEU A 95 -8.24 18.39 1.46
CA LEU A 95 -7.74 17.20 0.79
C LEU A 95 -6.81 16.47 1.75
N GLY A 96 -7.15 15.25 2.11
CA GLY A 96 -6.34 14.34 2.91
C GLY A 96 -5.77 13.24 2.04
N LEU A 97 -4.50 12.93 2.23
CA LEU A 97 -3.84 11.77 1.64
C LEU A 97 -3.37 10.84 2.76
N VAL A 98 -3.90 9.63 2.78
CA VAL A 98 -3.49 8.57 3.68
C VAL A 98 -2.88 7.45 2.86
N THR A 99 -1.66 7.06 3.19
CA THR A 99 -1.00 5.88 2.63
C THR A 99 -0.57 4.97 3.78
N LYS A 100 -0.83 3.67 3.65
CA LYS A 100 -0.43 2.67 4.65
C LYS A 100 0.23 1.49 3.96
N ARG A 101 1.41 1.13 4.44
CA ARG A 101 2.21 0.04 3.91
C ARG A 101 1.80 -1.28 4.56
N SER A 102 1.60 -2.30 3.76
CA SER A 102 1.39 -3.68 4.23
C SER A 102 2.66 -4.21 4.91
N CYS A 103 2.49 -4.92 6.03
CA CYS A 103 3.55 -5.65 6.73
C CYS A 103 3.55 -7.16 6.38
N LEU A 104 2.72 -7.63 5.45
CA LEU A 104 2.68 -9.05 5.10
C LEU A 104 3.90 -9.53 4.31
N ASN A 105 4.56 -8.63 3.57
CA ASN A 105 5.80 -8.90 2.85
C ASN A 105 6.82 -7.79 3.11
N VAL A 106 7.38 -7.80 4.32
CA VAL A 106 8.40 -6.84 4.73
C VAL A 106 9.74 -7.21 4.10
N GLY A 107 10.25 -6.31 3.27
CA GLY A 107 11.65 -6.33 2.86
C GLY A 107 12.02 -5.06 2.08
N ALA A 108 13.31 -4.84 1.92
CA ALA A 108 13.82 -3.73 1.13
C ALA A 108 13.52 -3.97 -0.37
N ARG A 109 13.41 -2.88 -1.15
CA ARG A 109 13.07 -2.85 -2.60
C ARG A 109 13.89 -3.81 -3.50
N TYR A 110 15.02 -4.30 -3.02
CA TYR A 110 15.92 -5.23 -3.74
C TYR A 110 15.93 -6.66 -3.18
N ILE A 111 15.35 -6.89 -2.00
CA ILE A 111 15.38 -8.18 -1.30
C ILE A 111 14.03 -8.88 -1.39
N SER A 112 12.94 -8.14 -1.31
CA SER A 112 11.59 -8.67 -1.50
C SER A 112 10.98 -8.06 -2.76
N ARG A 113 10.96 -8.82 -3.86
CA ARG A 113 10.14 -8.51 -5.03
C ARG A 113 9.16 -9.67 -5.25
N GLY A 114 8.08 -9.39 -5.97
CA GLY A 114 7.02 -10.36 -6.19
C GLY A 114 6.25 -10.74 -4.92
N LEU A 115 5.64 -11.91 -4.98
CA LEU A 115 4.91 -12.56 -3.89
C LEU A 115 5.87 -13.33 -2.96
N ASN A 116 5.51 -13.43 -1.69
CA ASN A 116 6.15 -14.34 -0.73
C ASN A 116 5.32 -15.61 -0.53
N GLU A 117 5.73 -16.45 0.42
CA GLU A 117 5.03 -17.70 0.79
C GLU A 117 3.60 -17.50 1.31
N LEU A 118 3.25 -16.28 1.74
CA LEU A 118 1.89 -15.90 2.13
C LEU A 118 1.08 -15.31 0.97
N HIS A 119 1.63 -15.35 -0.25
CA HIS A 119 1.05 -14.75 -1.45
C HIS A 119 0.81 -13.24 -1.30
N ALA A 120 1.62 -12.57 -0.47
CA ALA A 120 1.57 -11.13 -0.27
C ALA A 120 2.61 -10.42 -1.12
N ALA A 121 2.21 -9.31 -1.76
CA ALA A 121 3.09 -8.52 -2.60
C ALA A 121 4.02 -7.64 -1.75
N SER A 122 5.29 -7.57 -2.14
CA SER A 122 6.24 -6.65 -1.50
C SER A 122 5.95 -5.19 -1.87
N ASN A 123 6.33 -4.28 -0.97
CA ASN A 123 6.21 -2.83 -1.14
C ASN A 123 4.78 -2.41 -1.52
N GLU A 124 3.80 -3.11 -0.97
CA GLU A 124 2.37 -2.84 -1.15
C GLU A 124 1.94 -1.72 -0.21
N TYR A 125 1.32 -0.70 -0.79
CA TYR A 125 0.71 0.43 -0.12
C TYR A 125 -0.75 0.52 -0.53
N GLU A 126 -1.61 0.72 0.45
CA GLU A 126 -2.94 1.24 0.21
C GLU A 126 -2.91 2.74 0.31
N CYS A 127 -3.51 3.38 -0.68
CA CYS A 127 -3.61 4.82 -0.75
C CYS A 127 -5.07 5.21 -0.77
N GLU A 128 -5.38 6.23 0.01
CA GLU A 128 -6.69 6.82 0.15
C GLU A 128 -6.58 8.34 0.03
N LEU A 129 -7.36 8.90 -0.88
CA LEU A 129 -7.55 10.34 -1.02
C LEU A 129 -8.93 10.71 -0.48
N LEU A 130 -8.98 11.48 0.59
CA LEU A 130 -10.20 11.96 1.22
C LEU A 130 -10.39 13.45 0.92
N LEU A 131 -11.51 13.82 0.32
CA LEU A 131 -11.89 15.22 0.13
C LEU A 131 -13.11 15.51 0.98
N TRP A 132 -13.09 16.56 1.80
CA TRP A 132 -14.26 16.95 2.58
C TRP A 132 -14.43 18.47 2.68
N THR A 133 -15.67 18.91 2.85
CA THR A 133 -16.01 20.30 3.13
C THR A 133 -17.16 20.37 4.12
N LYS A 134 -17.14 21.40 4.96
CA LYS A 134 -18.21 21.70 5.92
C LYS A 134 -19.27 22.54 5.21
N ALA A 135 -20.54 22.25 5.42
CA ALA A 135 -21.65 23.01 4.85
C ALA A 135 -22.69 23.29 5.93
N GLN A 136 -22.97 24.56 6.19
CA GLN A 136 -24.02 24.96 7.12
C GLN A 136 -25.38 24.86 6.42
N GLN A 137 -26.33 24.13 7.00
CA GLN A 137 -27.71 24.06 6.52
C GLN A 137 -28.66 24.34 7.69
N GLY A 138 -29.13 25.59 7.76
CA GLY A 138 -29.90 26.08 8.90
C GLY A 138 -29.08 26.02 10.19
N LYS A 139 -29.58 25.29 11.19
CA LYS A 139 -28.91 25.12 12.50
C LYS A 139 -27.89 23.96 12.54
N TYR A 140 -27.79 23.16 11.48
CA TYR A 140 -26.93 21.98 11.46
C TYR A 140 -25.69 22.21 10.60
N LEU A 141 -24.57 21.68 11.07
CA LEU A 141 -23.33 21.58 10.31
C LEU A 141 -23.29 20.20 9.63
N HIS A 142 -23.25 20.19 8.30
CA HIS A 142 -23.09 18.99 7.51
C HIS A 142 -21.65 18.87 7.02
N VAL A 143 -21.19 17.64 6.86
CA VAL A 143 -19.90 17.35 6.20
C VAL A 143 -20.20 16.61 4.91
N LYS A 144 -19.82 17.20 3.78
CA LYS A 144 -19.82 16.51 2.48
C LYS A 144 -18.43 15.95 2.27
N TRP A 145 -18.34 14.71 1.84
CA TRP A 145 -17.06 14.05 1.61
C TRP A 145 -17.11 13.09 0.43
N SER A 146 -15.95 12.84 -0.16
CA SER A 146 -15.72 11.77 -1.13
C SER A 146 -14.36 11.16 -0.86
N THR A 147 -14.22 9.88 -1.15
CA THR A 147 -12.95 9.15 -0.99
C THR A 147 -12.61 8.42 -2.29
N TYR A 148 -11.32 8.30 -2.58
CA TYR A 148 -10.81 7.54 -3.73
C TYR A 148 -9.66 6.65 -3.27
N TYR A 149 -9.66 5.40 -3.74
CA TYR A 149 -8.74 4.36 -3.30
C TYR A 149 -7.94 3.79 -4.46
N TRP A 150 -6.68 3.50 -4.18
CA TRP A 150 -5.86 2.69 -5.07
C TRP A 150 -4.79 1.96 -4.28
N ILE A 151 -4.23 0.93 -4.90
CA ILE A 151 -3.13 0.15 -4.36
C ILE A 151 -1.92 0.39 -5.25
N ARG A 152 -0.75 0.45 -4.63
CA ARG A 152 0.52 0.47 -5.32
C ARG A 152 1.39 -0.63 -4.74
N GLY A 153 1.96 -1.48 -5.61
CA GLY A 153 2.84 -2.56 -5.18
C GLY A 153 3.78 -3.01 -6.29
N THR A 154 4.57 -4.03 -5.99
CA THR A 154 5.27 -4.80 -7.01
C THR A 154 4.28 -5.60 -7.86
N ALA A 155 4.68 -6.05 -9.05
CA ALA A 155 3.85 -6.97 -9.83
C ALA A 155 3.61 -8.25 -9.01
N PRO A 156 2.35 -8.65 -8.74
CA PRO A 156 2.01 -9.78 -7.89
C PRO A 156 2.22 -11.09 -8.65
N LEU A 157 3.49 -11.45 -8.84
CA LEU A 157 3.97 -12.68 -9.47
C LEU A 157 5.10 -13.26 -8.60
N ASN A 158 5.46 -14.53 -8.81
CA ASN A 158 6.71 -15.05 -8.25
C ASN A 158 7.89 -14.63 -9.13
N TRP A 159 8.60 -13.61 -8.67
CA TRP A 159 9.80 -13.08 -9.34
C TRP A 159 10.72 -12.39 -8.34
N GLY A 160 12.00 -12.35 -8.67
CA GLY A 160 13.04 -11.71 -7.87
C GLY A 160 13.88 -10.75 -8.71
N SER A 161 14.75 -10.02 -8.02
CA SER A 161 15.81 -9.25 -8.67
C SER A 161 17.17 -9.61 -8.09
N GLN A 162 18.17 -9.80 -8.95
CA GLN A 162 19.55 -9.98 -8.53
C GLN A 162 20.36 -8.71 -8.82
N PRO A 163 21.09 -8.15 -7.84
CA PRO A 163 21.98 -7.02 -8.08
C PRO A 163 23.03 -7.39 -9.14
N ARG A 164 23.17 -6.56 -10.18
CA ARG A 164 24.27 -6.61 -11.16
C ARG A 164 24.90 -5.22 -11.28
N ALA A 165 26.11 -5.14 -11.83
CA ALA A 165 26.75 -3.87 -12.12
C ALA A 165 25.88 -3.06 -13.10
N GLY A 166 25.31 -1.96 -12.63
CA GLY A 166 24.31 -1.18 -13.36
C GLY A 166 22.89 -1.51 -12.89
N GLU A 167 22.12 -2.19 -13.74
CA GLU A 167 20.69 -2.46 -13.50
C GLU A 167 20.47 -3.86 -12.95
N ALA A 168 19.53 -3.98 -12.00
CA ALA A 168 19.21 -5.27 -11.40
C ALA A 168 18.56 -6.21 -12.43
N GLU A 169 19.02 -7.45 -12.49
CA GLU A 169 18.44 -8.45 -13.37
C GLU A 169 17.10 -8.94 -12.81
N VAL A 170 16.09 -9.02 -13.67
CA VAL A 170 14.77 -9.57 -13.34
C VAL A 170 14.79 -11.09 -13.54
N ILE A 171 14.45 -11.84 -12.50
CA ILE A 171 14.39 -13.31 -12.51
C ILE A 171 12.96 -13.73 -12.26
N ILE A 172 12.34 -14.37 -13.25
CA ILE A 172 10.98 -14.91 -13.14
C ILE A 172 11.09 -16.36 -12.67
N ALA A 173 10.31 -16.75 -11.65
CA ALA A 173 10.30 -18.12 -11.16
C ALA A 173 9.76 -19.10 -12.21
N PRO A 174 10.05 -20.42 -12.11
CA PRO A 174 9.45 -21.42 -12.98
C PRO A 174 7.92 -21.40 -12.97
N ASP A 175 7.32 -21.18 -11.79
CA ASP A 175 5.88 -21.09 -11.56
C ASP A 175 5.47 -19.66 -11.17
N PRO A 176 5.46 -18.70 -12.12
CA PRO A 176 5.25 -17.28 -11.83
C PRO A 176 3.85 -16.96 -11.32
N PHE A 177 2.89 -17.85 -11.54
CA PHE A 177 1.47 -17.66 -11.19
C PHE A 177 1.05 -18.32 -9.87
N ASP A 178 1.96 -19.04 -9.21
CA ASP A 178 1.66 -19.63 -7.90
C ASP A 178 1.29 -18.52 -6.89
N GLY A 179 0.19 -18.72 -6.14
CA GLY A 179 -0.34 -17.73 -5.20
C GLY A 179 -0.99 -16.47 -5.78
N VAL A 180 -0.90 -16.21 -7.09
CA VAL A 180 -1.51 -15.01 -7.71
C VAL A 180 -3.01 -14.96 -7.51
N GLU A 181 -3.66 -16.12 -7.58
CA GLU A 181 -5.10 -16.24 -7.31
C GLU A 181 -5.46 -15.80 -5.89
N ASP A 182 -4.69 -16.25 -4.89
CA ASP A 182 -4.94 -15.93 -3.49
C ASP A 182 -4.68 -14.47 -3.18
N TYR A 183 -3.67 -13.87 -3.83
CA TYR A 183 -3.44 -12.44 -3.78
C TYR A 183 -4.68 -11.67 -4.23
N TYR A 184 -5.24 -11.98 -5.40
CA TYR A 184 -6.42 -11.27 -5.91
C TYR A 184 -7.70 -11.61 -5.14
N ARG A 185 -7.87 -12.83 -4.61
CA ARG A 185 -8.98 -13.16 -3.71
C ARG A 185 -8.90 -12.36 -2.40
N ARG A 186 -7.70 -12.15 -1.85
CA ARG A 186 -7.50 -11.30 -0.66
C ARG A 186 -7.95 -9.86 -0.97
N LEU A 187 -7.52 -9.31 -2.12
CA LEU A 187 -7.98 -7.99 -2.56
C LEU A 187 -9.50 -7.96 -2.77
N GLN A 188 -10.08 -8.99 -3.39
CA GLN A 188 -11.52 -9.10 -3.60
C GLN A 188 -12.30 -8.96 -2.31
N ARG A 189 -11.90 -9.70 -1.27
CA ARG A 189 -12.54 -9.67 0.05
C ARG A 189 -12.36 -8.30 0.72
N ARG A 190 -11.13 -7.78 0.72
CA ARG A 190 -10.80 -6.52 1.41
C ARG A 190 -11.48 -5.30 0.79
N TYR A 191 -11.58 -5.27 -0.54
CA TYR A 191 -12.15 -4.14 -1.27
C TYR A 191 -13.59 -4.37 -1.73
N ALA A 192 -14.19 -5.52 -1.42
CA ALA A 192 -15.50 -5.94 -1.91
C ALA A 192 -15.61 -5.80 -3.44
N ILE A 193 -14.57 -6.24 -4.15
CA ILE A 193 -14.48 -6.12 -5.61
C ILE A 193 -15.50 -7.07 -6.24
N THR A 194 -16.40 -6.54 -7.05
CA THR A 194 -17.49 -7.30 -7.68
C THR A 194 -17.44 -7.28 -9.20
N THR A 195 -16.61 -6.43 -9.80
CA THR A 195 -16.59 -6.20 -11.25
C THR A 195 -15.18 -6.32 -11.82
N SER A 196 -14.44 -5.22 -11.83
CA SER A 196 -13.16 -5.11 -12.52
C SER A 196 -12.08 -4.47 -11.66
N VAL A 197 -10.84 -4.81 -12.00
CA VAL A 197 -9.63 -4.19 -11.45
C VAL A 197 -8.77 -3.75 -12.62
N LEU A 198 -8.45 -2.46 -12.65
CA LEU A 198 -7.47 -1.91 -13.58
C LEU A 198 -6.10 -1.86 -12.92
N CYS A 199 -5.14 -2.56 -13.49
CA CYS A 199 -3.74 -2.54 -13.09
C CYS A 199 -2.92 -1.75 -14.11
N CYS A 200 -2.48 -0.55 -13.72
CA CYS A 200 -1.55 0.26 -14.50
C CYS A 200 -0.11 -0.19 -14.24
N SER A 201 0.46 -0.98 -15.16
CA SER A 201 1.85 -1.41 -15.14
C SER A 201 2.77 -0.31 -15.70
N LEU A 202 3.76 0.10 -14.90
CA LEU A 202 4.82 1.03 -15.32
C LEU A 202 6.12 0.30 -15.69
N LEU A 203 6.07 -1.02 -15.86
CA LEU A 203 7.24 -1.82 -16.27
C LEU A 203 7.71 -1.38 -17.66
N ARG A 204 9.03 -1.23 -17.81
CA ARG A 204 9.63 -0.84 -19.07
C ARG A 204 9.39 -1.91 -20.14
N ARG A 205 8.93 -1.50 -21.33
CA ARG A 205 8.69 -2.39 -22.48
C ARG A 205 9.65 -2.08 -23.63
N THR A 206 10.93 -2.38 -23.40
CA THR A 206 11.99 -2.26 -24.41
C THR A 206 12.45 -3.68 -24.85
N PRO A 207 12.57 -3.97 -26.16
CA PRO A 207 13.08 -5.27 -26.62
C PRO A 207 14.43 -5.62 -25.95
N GLY A 208 14.54 -6.84 -25.44
CA GLY A 208 15.75 -7.32 -24.75
C GLY A 208 15.87 -6.92 -23.27
N HIS A 209 14.94 -6.13 -22.72
CA HIS A 209 14.92 -5.75 -21.31
C HIS A 209 14.22 -6.80 -20.43
N GLY A 210 14.76 -7.08 -19.24
CA GLY A 210 14.18 -8.06 -18.31
C GLY A 210 12.76 -7.70 -17.83
N GLU A 211 12.48 -6.41 -17.63
CA GLU A 211 11.13 -5.94 -17.27
C GLU A 211 10.09 -6.17 -18.37
N THR A 212 10.49 -6.26 -19.64
CA THR A 212 9.56 -6.57 -20.75
C THR A 212 8.98 -7.96 -20.56
N LYS A 213 9.84 -8.96 -20.28
CA LYS A 213 9.39 -10.34 -20.02
C LYS A 213 8.50 -10.42 -18.79
N LEU A 214 8.81 -9.65 -17.75
CA LEU A 214 7.96 -9.57 -16.55
C LEU A 214 6.61 -8.94 -16.86
N GLY A 215 6.58 -7.86 -17.63
CA GLY A 215 5.35 -7.21 -18.08
C GLY A 215 4.46 -8.15 -18.89
N ASP A 216 5.05 -8.93 -19.82
CA ASP A 216 4.31 -9.92 -20.62
C ASP A 216 3.76 -11.03 -19.73
N THR A 217 4.53 -11.47 -18.73
CA THR A 217 4.08 -12.47 -17.75
C THR A 217 2.95 -11.92 -16.87
N PHE A 218 3.01 -10.65 -16.49
CA PHE A 218 1.99 -9.99 -15.68
C PHE A 218 0.68 -9.79 -16.47
N GLU A 219 0.79 -9.45 -17.75
CA GLU A 219 -0.37 -9.40 -18.65
C GLU A 219 -1.03 -10.78 -18.77
N ALA A 220 -0.22 -11.83 -18.93
CA ALA A 220 -0.69 -13.21 -18.99
C ALA A 220 -1.40 -13.65 -17.69
N SER A 221 -0.93 -13.20 -16.51
CA SER A 221 -1.63 -13.51 -15.25
C SER A 221 -3.02 -12.90 -15.17
N GLY A 222 -3.25 -11.77 -15.85
CA GLY A 222 -4.58 -11.18 -15.98
C GLY A 222 -5.62 -12.15 -16.55
N HIS A 223 -5.23 -12.95 -17.54
CA HIS A 223 -6.09 -13.98 -18.12
C HIS A 223 -6.34 -15.15 -17.16
N ALA A 224 -5.32 -15.59 -16.43
CA ALA A 224 -5.47 -16.65 -15.44
C ALA A 224 -6.43 -16.25 -14.31
N VAL A 225 -6.28 -15.03 -13.77
CA VAL A 225 -7.13 -14.50 -12.69
C VAL A 225 -8.59 -14.38 -13.12
N ARG A 226 -8.87 -13.96 -14.36
CA ARG A 226 -10.24 -13.91 -14.88
C ARG A 226 -10.94 -15.26 -14.87
N GLN A 227 -10.19 -16.34 -15.11
CA GLN A 227 -10.73 -17.70 -15.15
C GLN A 227 -10.99 -18.27 -13.75
N THR A 228 -10.29 -17.78 -12.73
CA THR A 228 -10.24 -18.42 -11.41
C THR A 228 -10.87 -17.56 -10.28
N VAL A 229 -10.74 -16.23 -10.33
CA VAL A 229 -11.17 -15.30 -9.25
C VAL A 229 -12.50 -14.59 -9.55
N ASN A 230 -13.10 -14.77 -10.74
CA ASN A 230 -14.31 -14.04 -11.17
C ASN A 230 -14.17 -12.51 -11.00
N ILE A 231 -12.98 -11.98 -11.31
CA ILE A 231 -12.69 -10.55 -11.41
C ILE A 231 -12.22 -10.28 -12.83
N ASP A 232 -12.74 -9.23 -13.45
CA ASP A 232 -12.19 -8.72 -14.70
C ASP A 232 -10.92 -7.91 -14.43
N LEU A 233 -9.77 -8.60 -14.41
CA LEU A 233 -8.46 -7.99 -14.20
C LEU A 233 -7.87 -7.52 -15.53
N GLU A 234 -7.88 -6.21 -15.76
CA GLU A 234 -7.22 -5.58 -16.90
C GLU A 234 -5.82 -5.09 -16.50
N VAL A 235 -4.80 -5.50 -17.24
CA VAL A 235 -3.43 -5.00 -17.07
C VAL A 235 -3.12 -4.07 -18.25
N CYS A 236 -3.07 -2.77 -17.99
CA CYS A 236 -2.69 -1.78 -18.98
C CYS A 236 -1.22 -1.37 -18.78
N HIS A 237 -0.48 -1.22 -19.87
CA HIS A 237 0.94 -0.87 -19.80
C HIS A 237 1.15 0.58 -20.19
N PHE A 238 1.83 1.31 -19.32
CA PHE A 238 2.26 2.67 -19.57
C PHE A 238 3.78 2.76 -19.39
N ASP A 239 4.51 2.63 -20.50
CA ASP A 239 5.97 2.83 -20.48
C ASP A 239 6.27 4.32 -20.29
N TRP A 240 6.41 4.71 -19.02
CA TRP A 240 6.71 6.08 -18.62
C TRP A 240 7.97 6.61 -19.30
N HIS A 241 9.05 5.81 -19.36
CA HIS A 241 10.32 6.24 -19.95
C HIS A 241 10.23 6.50 -21.45
N HIS A 242 9.34 5.82 -22.15
CA HIS A 242 9.05 6.09 -23.55
C HIS A 242 8.14 7.32 -23.70
N LYS A 243 7.08 7.40 -22.89
CA LYS A 243 6.00 8.39 -23.04
C LYS A 243 6.33 9.79 -22.51
N THR A 244 7.22 9.92 -21.54
CA THR A 244 7.57 11.21 -20.92
C THR A 244 8.91 11.78 -21.37
N LYS A 245 9.53 11.23 -22.43
CA LYS A 245 10.73 11.82 -23.03
C LYS A 245 10.39 13.23 -23.55
N GLY A 246 10.83 14.25 -22.82
CA GLY A 246 10.56 15.66 -23.13
C GLY A 246 9.83 16.43 -22.02
N GLY A 247 9.39 15.77 -20.94
CA GLY A 247 8.82 16.45 -19.76
C GLY A 247 7.44 17.07 -19.95
N MET A 248 6.81 16.91 -21.12
CA MET A 248 5.44 17.35 -21.38
C MET A 248 4.46 16.22 -21.11
N TRP A 249 3.46 16.54 -20.30
CA TRP A 249 2.23 15.79 -20.10
C TRP A 249 1.19 16.36 -21.07
N GLU A 250 0.75 15.57 -22.05
CA GLU A 250 -0.49 15.81 -22.82
C GLU A 250 -1.49 14.69 -22.53
#